data_AF-A0A0M8WS14-F1
#
_entry.id   AF-A0A0M8WS14-F1
#
_cell.length_a   1.000
_cell.length_b   1.000
_cell.length_c   1.000
_cell.angle_alpha   90.00
_cell.angle_beta   90.00
_cell.angle_gamma   90.00
#
_symmetry.space_group_name_H-M   'P 1'
#
loop_
_entity.id
_entity.type
_entity.pdbx_description
1 polymer ?
#
loop_
_entity_poly.entity_id
_entity_poly.type
_entity_poly.pdbx_seq_one_letter_code
_entity_poly.pdbx_strand_id
1 'polypeptide(L)'
;MTTTGEDHERALTGPWWWVRRRSAVLDGSLALVSAVECAAEGIPFAREAGIPVSVGIVFGLIAGSVLLVRRKWPIAVVLVALAITPAEMGFLMGVVGLYTLAACELPRRVIGVLSGMSLLGTAVVTFVRVRQDMARGDLTLGDWFVPFAAVTTALGLTAPPVLLGLYVGARRRLMESLRERADSLERELQLLAERAEERAEWARNEERTRIAREMHDVVAHRVSLMVVHAAALQAVARKDPEKAVRNAALVGDMGRQALTELREMLGVLRAGDGVGRGVASGPLAAAGEAAVAAASRVAEAE
;
A
#
# COMPACT_ATOMS: atom_id res chain seq x y z
N MET A 1 -13.81 -18.44 0.29
CA MET A 1 -12.77 -18.87 -0.68
C MET A 1 -12.53 -17.70 -1.63
N THR A 2 -11.47 -16.95 -1.36
CA THR A 2 -11.12 -15.68 -2.01
C THR A 2 -10.31 -15.94 -3.28
N THR A 3 -10.86 -15.55 -4.42
CA THR A 3 -10.21 -15.60 -5.74
C THR A 3 -9.51 -14.26 -5.99
N THR A 4 -8.35 -14.05 -5.36
CA THR A 4 -7.53 -12.83 -5.55
C THR A 4 -6.06 -13.15 -5.86
N GLY A 5 -5.77 -14.40 -6.26
CA GLY A 5 -4.39 -14.88 -6.46
C GLY A 5 -3.86 -14.90 -7.90
N GLU A 6 -4.71 -14.93 -8.94
CA GLU A 6 -4.26 -15.38 -10.27
C GLU A 6 -3.91 -14.27 -11.29
N ASP A 7 -4.13 -13.00 -10.98
CA ASP A 7 -3.81 -11.91 -11.94
C ASP A 7 -2.36 -11.40 -11.87
N HIS A 8 -1.51 -11.94 -10.99
CA HIS A 8 -0.11 -11.50 -10.88
C HIS A 8 0.91 -12.30 -11.71
N GLU A 9 0.51 -13.40 -12.37
CA GLU A 9 1.48 -14.28 -13.06
C GLU A 9 1.76 -13.93 -14.53
N ARG A 10 1.07 -12.96 -15.13
CA ARG A 10 1.36 -12.54 -16.52
C ARG A 10 2.43 -11.43 -16.63
N ALA A 11 3.40 -11.41 -15.73
CA ALA A 11 4.65 -10.65 -15.91
C ALA A 11 5.57 -11.41 -16.87
N LEU A 12 5.27 -11.26 -18.16
CA LEU A 12 6.02 -11.70 -19.33
C LEU A 12 7.55 -11.69 -19.14
N THR A 13 8.10 -12.91 -19.11
CA THR A 13 9.44 -13.35 -19.52
C THR A 13 10.31 -12.29 -20.23
N GLY A 14 11.05 -11.51 -19.44
CA GLY A 14 12.29 -10.86 -19.86
C GLY A 14 13.51 -11.71 -19.44
N PRO A 15 14.71 -11.50 -20.01
CA PRO A 15 15.90 -12.21 -19.53
C PRO A 15 16.01 -11.98 -18.03
N TRP A 16 16.32 -13.04 -17.27
CA TRP A 16 15.90 -13.32 -15.87
C TRP A 16 16.00 -12.18 -14.84
N TRP A 17 16.66 -11.08 -15.17
CA TRP A 17 17.00 -9.96 -14.32
C TRP A 17 16.11 -8.72 -14.54
N TRP A 18 15.21 -8.75 -15.54
CA TRP A 18 14.33 -7.64 -15.88
C TRP A 18 12.87 -7.94 -15.60
N VAL A 19 12.39 -7.53 -14.42
CA VAL A 19 10.99 -7.71 -13.99
C VAL A 19 10.00 -6.88 -14.84
N ARG A 20 10.46 -5.84 -15.56
CA ARG A 20 9.63 -5.01 -16.46
C ARG A 20 10.37 -4.63 -17.74
N ARG A 21 9.76 -4.87 -18.92
CA ARG A 21 10.29 -4.48 -20.26
C ARG A 21 10.69 -3.01 -20.34
N ARG A 22 9.92 -2.09 -19.74
CA ARG A 22 10.24 -0.65 -19.76
C ARG A 22 11.57 -0.33 -19.07
N SER A 23 11.87 -1.04 -18.00
CA SER A 23 13.15 -0.87 -17.30
C SER A 23 14.31 -1.39 -18.16
N ALA A 24 14.11 -2.51 -18.87
CA ALA A 24 15.10 -3.07 -19.78
C ALA A 24 15.45 -2.12 -20.93
N VAL A 25 14.43 -1.48 -21.52
CA VAL A 25 14.61 -0.48 -22.57
C VAL A 25 15.39 0.74 -22.04
N LEU A 26 15.12 1.19 -20.82
CA LEU A 26 15.80 2.35 -20.24
C LEU A 26 17.28 2.09 -19.90
N ASP A 27 17.65 0.95 -19.29
CA ASP A 27 19.09 0.73 -19.07
C ASP A 27 19.79 0.33 -20.37
N GLY A 28 19.08 -0.31 -21.32
CA GLY A 28 19.62 -0.60 -22.64
C GLY A 28 19.92 0.67 -23.44
N SER A 29 19.00 1.65 -23.46
CA SER A 29 19.23 2.94 -24.12
C SER A 29 20.35 3.72 -23.44
N LEU A 30 20.42 3.68 -22.11
CA LEU A 30 21.40 4.43 -21.35
C LEU A 30 22.81 3.81 -21.43
N ALA A 31 22.91 2.47 -21.51
CA ALA A 31 24.15 1.78 -21.84
C ALA A 31 24.59 2.05 -23.28
N LEU A 32 23.67 2.07 -24.25
CA LEU A 32 23.98 2.40 -25.63
C LEU A 32 24.52 3.83 -25.77
N VAL A 33 23.85 4.80 -25.14
CA VAL A 33 24.29 6.21 -25.16
C VAL A 33 25.67 6.35 -24.54
N SER A 34 25.92 5.70 -23.39
CA SER A 34 27.24 5.72 -22.76
C SER A 34 28.32 5.02 -23.59
N ALA A 35 27.99 3.92 -24.26
CA ALA A 35 28.93 3.23 -25.16
C ALA A 35 29.29 4.10 -26.38
N VAL A 36 28.33 4.83 -26.94
CA VAL A 36 28.57 5.77 -28.03
C VAL A 36 29.44 6.94 -27.58
N GLU A 37 29.17 7.52 -26.40
CA GLU A 37 29.99 8.59 -25.80
C GLU A 37 31.43 8.11 -25.58
N CYS A 38 31.61 6.98 -24.88
CA CYS A 38 32.94 6.43 -24.61
C CYS A 38 33.69 6.09 -25.91
N ALA A 39 32.99 5.62 -26.95
CA ALA A 39 33.59 5.35 -28.25
C ALA A 39 34.04 6.65 -28.96
N ALA A 40 33.27 7.74 -28.84
CA ALA A 40 33.62 9.04 -29.40
C ALA A 40 34.82 9.67 -28.69
N GLU A 41 34.86 9.62 -27.36
CA GLU A 41 36.00 10.03 -26.51
C GLU A 41 37.22 9.09 -26.71
N GLY A 42 36.98 7.85 -27.15
CA GLY A 42 37.96 6.89 -27.66
C GLY A 42 38.91 7.43 -28.74
N ILE A 43 38.39 8.31 -29.61
CA ILE A 43 39.10 8.81 -30.80
C ILE A 43 40.23 9.80 -30.44
N PRO A 44 39.99 10.90 -29.69
CA PRO A 44 41.05 11.81 -29.29
C PRO A 44 42.10 11.12 -28.41
N PHE A 45 41.69 10.26 -27.49
CA PHE A 45 42.61 9.48 -26.66
C PHE A 45 43.54 8.59 -27.50
N ALA A 46 43.01 7.87 -28.48
CA ALA A 46 43.82 7.01 -29.35
C ALA A 46 44.87 7.82 -30.13
N ARG A 47 44.52 9.04 -30.56
CA ARG A 47 45.44 9.96 -31.24
C ARG A 47 46.53 10.47 -30.31
N GLU A 48 46.20 10.85 -29.07
CA GLU A 48 47.17 11.31 -28.07
C GLU A 48 48.12 10.19 -27.63
N ALA A 49 47.59 8.98 -27.44
CA ALA A 49 48.35 7.82 -26.99
C ALA A 49 49.16 7.12 -28.12
N GLY A 50 48.98 7.53 -29.38
CA GLY A 50 49.67 6.95 -30.54
C GLY A 50 49.22 5.53 -30.89
N ILE A 51 48.02 5.13 -30.47
CA ILE A 51 47.44 3.79 -30.73
C ILE A 51 46.42 3.85 -31.88
N PRO A 52 46.13 2.73 -32.57
CA PRO A 52 45.11 2.70 -33.61
C PRO A 52 43.73 3.11 -33.09
N VAL A 53 43.02 3.97 -33.83
CA VAL A 53 41.70 4.49 -33.45
C VAL A 53 40.66 3.38 -33.20
N SER A 54 40.77 2.26 -33.93
CA SER A 54 39.92 1.08 -33.72
C SER A 54 40.02 0.51 -32.30
N VAL A 55 41.22 0.52 -31.71
CA VAL A 55 41.45 0.04 -30.34
C VAL A 55 40.78 0.97 -29.32
N GLY A 56 40.86 2.28 -29.52
CA GLY A 56 40.18 3.27 -28.66
C GLY A 56 38.66 3.14 -28.71
N ILE A 57 38.08 2.93 -29.91
CA ILE A 57 36.64 2.73 -30.09
C ILE A 57 36.17 1.44 -29.40
N VAL A 58 36.89 0.33 -29.60
CA VAL A 58 36.54 -0.96 -28.97
C VAL A 58 36.61 -0.86 -27.45
N PHE A 59 37.65 -0.20 -26.91
CA PHE A 59 37.78 0.03 -25.48
C PHE A 59 36.61 0.87 -24.92
N GLY A 60 36.24 1.95 -25.62
CA GLY A 60 35.09 2.78 -25.24
C GLY A 60 33.76 2.03 -25.26
N LEU A 61 33.52 1.19 -26.26
CA LEU A 61 32.31 0.36 -26.35
C LEU A 61 32.23 -0.65 -25.20
N ILE A 62 33.35 -1.31 -24.88
CA ILE A 62 33.43 -2.27 -23.77
C ILE A 62 33.18 -1.54 -22.43
N ALA A 63 33.82 -0.39 -22.24
CA ALA A 63 33.62 0.45 -21.06
C ALA A 63 32.16 0.83 -20.89
N GLY A 64 31.53 1.46 -21.89
CA GLY A 64 30.13 1.89 -21.83
C GLY A 64 29.12 0.75 -21.57
N SER A 65 29.43 -0.45 -22.08
CA SER A 65 28.61 -1.64 -21.88
C SER A 65 28.51 -2.10 -20.42
N VAL A 66 29.44 -1.67 -19.55
CA VAL A 66 29.45 -1.99 -18.11
C VAL A 66 28.20 -1.45 -17.39
N LEU A 67 27.52 -0.42 -17.93
CA LEU A 67 26.25 0.06 -17.37
C LEU A 67 25.12 -0.97 -17.38
N LEU A 68 25.17 -1.99 -18.25
CA LEU A 68 24.18 -3.07 -18.24
C LEU A 68 24.18 -3.84 -16.91
N VAL A 69 25.30 -3.81 -16.20
CA VAL A 69 25.52 -4.53 -14.95
C VAL A 69 25.25 -3.64 -13.72
N ARG A 70 24.88 -2.36 -13.93
CA ARG A 70 24.72 -1.34 -12.87
C ARG A 70 23.79 -1.72 -11.72
N ARG A 71 22.77 -2.53 -12.01
CA ARG A 71 21.79 -2.95 -11.01
C ARG A 71 22.29 -4.05 -10.08
N LYS A 72 23.25 -4.87 -10.54
CA LYS A 72 23.81 -5.98 -9.75
C LYS A 72 25.13 -5.60 -9.08
N TRP A 73 25.96 -4.83 -9.79
CA TRP A 73 27.30 -4.49 -9.33
C TRP A 73 27.56 -2.98 -9.46
N PRO A 74 26.82 -2.13 -8.73
CA PRO A 74 27.01 -0.67 -8.78
C PRO A 74 28.43 -0.25 -8.38
N ILE A 75 29.08 -1.02 -7.49
CA ILE A 75 30.47 -0.82 -7.09
C ILE A 75 31.41 -1.04 -8.28
N ALA A 76 31.22 -2.10 -9.06
CA ALA A 76 32.06 -2.40 -10.22
C ALA A 76 31.96 -1.29 -11.28
N VAL A 77 30.76 -0.74 -11.49
CA VAL A 77 30.54 0.39 -12.41
C VAL A 77 31.35 1.62 -11.98
N VAL A 78 31.30 1.98 -10.70
CA VAL A 78 32.04 3.15 -10.18
C VAL A 78 33.54 2.93 -10.21
N LEU A 79 34.02 1.71 -9.93
CA LEU A 79 35.44 1.38 -10.04
C LEU A 79 35.94 1.44 -11.48
N VAL A 80 35.14 0.95 -12.44
CA VAL A 80 35.46 1.04 -13.88
C VAL A 80 35.45 2.50 -14.33
N ALA A 81 34.46 3.29 -13.93
CA ALA A 81 34.41 4.72 -14.23
C ALA A 81 35.64 5.46 -13.67
N LEU A 82 36.05 5.13 -12.44
CA LEU A 82 37.25 5.70 -11.82
C LEU A 82 38.53 5.31 -12.59
N ALA A 83 38.66 4.05 -12.99
CA ALA A 83 39.83 3.56 -13.71
C ALA A 83 40.00 4.22 -15.09
N ILE A 84 38.88 4.62 -15.71
CA ILE A 84 38.85 5.21 -17.06
C ILE A 84 38.91 6.75 -17.02
N THR A 85 38.70 7.37 -15.85
CA THR A 85 38.77 8.83 -15.65
C THR A 85 40.04 9.50 -16.24
N PRO A 86 41.26 8.93 -16.14
CA PRO A 86 42.47 9.53 -16.72
C PRO A 86 42.47 9.64 -18.25
N ALA A 87 41.65 8.84 -18.93
CA ALA A 87 41.50 8.82 -20.37
C ALA A 87 40.47 9.85 -20.89
N GLU A 88 39.88 10.66 -20.00
CA GLU A 88 38.72 11.53 -20.29
C GLU A 88 37.56 10.79 -20.98
N MET A 89 37.41 9.51 -20.63
CA MET A 89 36.34 8.67 -21.14
C MET A 89 35.31 8.41 -20.04
N GLY A 90 34.04 8.37 -20.42
CA GLY A 90 32.97 7.85 -19.57
C GLY A 90 32.40 8.87 -18.61
N PHE A 91 32.20 10.10 -19.06
CA PHE A 91 31.50 11.13 -18.30
C PHE A 91 30.09 10.67 -17.87
N LEU A 92 29.24 10.21 -18.81
CA LEU A 92 27.92 9.70 -18.45
C LEU A 92 28.02 8.45 -17.57
N MET A 93 29.01 7.59 -17.81
CA MET A 93 29.26 6.41 -16.98
C MET A 93 29.52 6.80 -15.51
N GLY A 94 30.36 7.81 -15.26
CA GLY A 94 30.66 8.31 -13.92
C GLY A 94 29.45 8.93 -13.23
N VAL A 95 28.71 9.80 -13.93
CA VAL A 95 27.50 10.46 -13.40
C VAL A 95 26.41 9.43 -13.08
N VAL A 96 26.14 8.52 -14.02
CA VAL A 96 25.12 7.48 -13.86
C VAL A 96 25.54 6.45 -12.81
N GLY A 97 26.83 6.09 -12.77
CA GLY A 97 27.40 5.18 -11.78
C GLY A 97 27.26 5.72 -10.37
N LEU A 98 27.65 6.99 -10.14
CA LEU A 98 27.51 7.67 -8.84
C LEU A 98 26.05 7.84 -8.43
N TYR A 99 25.18 8.24 -9.36
CA TYR A 99 23.74 8.30 -9.10
C TYR A 99 23.17 6.95 -8.68
N THR A 100 23.51 5.89 -9.42
CA THR A 100 23.03 4.52 -9.15
C THR A 100 23.55 4.03 -7.81
N LEU A 101 24.83 4.25 -7.51
CA LEU A 101 25.44 3.91 -6.22
C LEU A 101 24.73 4.61 -5.05
N ALA A 102 24.45 5.91 -5.19
CA ALA A 102 23.80 6.72 -4.16
C ALA A 102 22.30 6.42 -4.01
N ALA A 103 21.64 5.98 -5.09
CA ALA A 103 20.25 5.56 -5.09
C ALA A 103 20.05 4.11 -4.58
N CYS A 104 21.10 3.28 -4.57
CA CYS A 104 21.07 1.93 -4.02
C CYS A 104 21.02 1.92 -2.49
N GLU A 105 20.46 0.85 -1.92
CA GLU A 105 20.36 0.64 -0.46
C GLU A 105 21.67 0.19 0.19
N LEU A 106 22.79 0.77 -0.24
CA LEU A 106 24.11 0.46 0.32
C LEU A 106 24.33 1.22 1.64
N PRO A 107 25.20 0.71 2.54
CA PRO A 107 25.56 1.42 3.75
C PRO A 107 26.22 2.77 3.42
N ARG A 108 25.82 3.84 4.12
CA ARG A 108 26.28 5.23 3.89
C ARG A 108 27.80 5.37 3.85
N ARG A 109 28.52 4.52 4.58
CA ARG A 109 30.00 4.48 4.59
C ARG A 109 30.57 4.14 3.22
N VAL A 110 30.00 3.16 2.51
CA VAL A 110 30.48 2.74 1.18
C VAL A 110 30.20 3.82 0.15
N ILE A 111 29.02 4.45 0.21
CA ILE A 111 28.67 5.58 -0.68
C ILE A 111 29.66 6.73 -0.47
N GLY A 112 29.91 7.14 0.78
CA GLY A 112 30.83 8.23 1.10
C GLY A 112 32.28 7.95 0.69
N VAL A 113 32.77 6.74 0.91
CA VAL A 113 34.13 6.34 0.50
C VAL A 113 34.28 6.34 -1.02
N LEU A 114 33.36 5.73 -1.75
CA LEU A 114 33.42 5.67 -3.21
C LEU A 114 33.21 7.05 -3.85
N SER A 115 32.26 7.86 -3.35
CA SER A 115 32.08 9.23 -3.84
C SER A 115 33.30 10.10 -3.54
N GLY A 116 33.92 9.94 -2.37
CA GLY A 116 35.14 10.64 -2.00
C GLY A 116 36.33 10.22 -2.88
N MET A 117 36.45 8.93 -3.19
CA MET A 117 37.47 8.40 -4.09
C MET A 117 37.28 8.91 -5.53
N SER A 118 36.04 8.95 -6.03
CA SER A 118 35.72 9.56 -7.32
C SER A 118 36.02 11.06 -7.36
N LEU A 119 35.63 11.80 -6.31
CA LEU A 119 35.94 13.24 -6.19
C LEU A 119 37.44 13.50 -6.21
N LEU A 120 38.21 12.76 -5.41
CA LEU A 120 39.68 12.88 -5.37
C LEU A 120 40.31 12.48 -6.71
N GLY A 121 39.85 11.39 -7.31
CA GLY A 121 40.32 10.93 -8.62
C GLY A 121 40.11 11.98 -9.71
N THR A 122 38.90 12.53 -9.83
CA THR A 122 38.60 13.61 -10.77
C THR A 122 39.45 14.85 -10.49
N ALA A 123 39.57 15.26 -9.22
CA ALA A 123 40.36 16.45 -8.86
C ALA A 123 41.84 16.31 -9.24
N VAL A 124 42.45 15.14 -8.98
CA VAL A 124 43.87 14.89 -9.32
C VAL A 124 44.07 14.86 -10.83
N VAL A 125 43.19 14.18 -11.58
CA VAL A 125 43.28 14.11 -13.05
C VAL A 125 43.12 15.50 -13.68
N THR A 126 42.11 16.27 -13.27
CA THR A 126 41.91 17.63 -13.78
C THR A 126 43.08 18.54 -13.42
N PHE A 127 43.65 18.43 -12.21
CA PHE A 127 44.83 19.19 -11.82
C PHE A 127 46.04 18.91 -12.73
N VAL A 128 46.35 17.63 -12.97
CA VAL A 128 47.47 17.24 -13.83
C VAL A 128 47.28 17.71 -15.27
N ARG A 129 46.06 17.59 -15.82
CA ARG A 129 45.75 17.99 -17.20
C ARG A 129 45.83 19.50 -17.39
N VAL A 130 45.16 20.27 -16.53
CA VAL A 130 45.22 21.75 -16.60
C VAL A 130 46.66 22.25 -16.46
N ARG A 131 47.50 21.59 -15.64
CA ARG A 131 48.95 21.89 -15.57
C ARG A 131 49.67 21.58 -16.88
N GLN A 132 49.39 20.45 -17.51
CA GLN A 132 50.02 20.06 -18.78
C GLN A 132 49.62 20.97 -19.94
N ASP A 133 48.36 21.39 -20.00
CA ASP A 133 47.88 22.30 -21.05
C ASP A 133 48.45 23.71 -20.87
N MET A 134 48.54 24.19 -19.62
CA MET A 134 49.24 25.44 -19.28
C MET A 134 50.74 25.40 -19.61
N ALA A 135 51.37 24.23 -19.52
CA ALA A 135 52.77 24.06 -19.92
C ALA A 135 52.96 23.96 -21.46
N ARG A 136 51.89 23.63 -22.20
CA ARG A 136 51.90 23.51 -23.67
C ARG A 136 51.43 24.78 -24.40
N GLY A 137 50.68 25.67 -23.75
CA GLY A 137 50.15 26.90 -24.33
C GLY A 137 50.74 28.19 -23.75
N ASP A 138 50.70 29.29 -24.52
CA ASP A 138 51.19 30.62 -24.13
C ASP A 138 50.25 31.41 -23.18
N LEU A 139 49.10 30.83 -22.79
CA LEU A 139 48.18 31.48 -21.84
C LEU A 139 48.59 31.15 -20.40
N THR A 140 49.34 32.03 -19.74
CA THR A 140 49.59 31.95 -18.30
C THR A 140 48.42 32.57 -17.52
N LEU A 141 47.38 31.79 -17.25
CA LEU A 141 46.45 32.14 -16.16
C LEU A 141 47.20 31.99 -14.82
N GLY A 142 46.89 32.82 -13.82
CA GLY A 142 47.61 32.80 -12.54
C GLY A 142 47.61 31.42 -11.87
N ASP A 143 48.66 31.08 -11.11
CA ASP A 143 48.88 29.74 -10.51
C ASP A 143 47.71 29.22 -9.66
N TRP A 144 46.86 30.11 -9.16
CA TRP A 144 45.64 29.78 -8.42
C TRP A 144 44.53 29.15 -9.29
N PHE A 145 44.55 29.38 -10.60
CA PHE A 145 43.52 28.92 -11.52
C PHE A 145 43.50 27.39 -11.66
N VAL A 146 44.67 26.75 -11.63
CA VAL A 146 44.80 25.30 -11.75
C VAL A 146 44.09 24.55 -10.61
N PRO A 147 44.42 24.78 -9.32
CA PRO A 147 43.69 24.13 -8.23
C PRO A 147 42.22 24.54 -8.18
N PHE A 148 41.89 25.78 -8.55
CA PHE A 148 40.51 26.25 -8.63
C PHE A 148 39.67 25.49 -9.66
N ALA A 149 40.18 25.34 -10.89
CA ALA A 149 39.52 24.59 -11.96
C ALA A 149 39.37 23.12 -11.59
N ALA A 150 40.41 22.51 -11.01
CA ALA A 150 40.38 21.12 -10.56
C ALA A 150 39.30 20.86 -9.50
N VAL A 151 39.23 21.72 -8.48
CA VAL A 151 38.24 21.59 -7.40
C VAL A 151 36.82 21.85 -7.92
N THR A 152 36.64 22.89 -8.75
CA THR A 152 35.32 23.26 -9.29
C THR A 152 34.75 22.18 -10.19
N THR A 153 35.55 21.62 -11.10
CA THR A 153 35.12 20.53 -11.99
C THR A 153 34.82 19.25 -11.21
N ALA A 154 35.68 18.88 -10.25
CA ALA A 154 35.46 17.70 -9.42
C ALA A 154 34.16 17.78 -8.60
N LEU A 155 33.90 18.94 -7.97
CA LEU A 155 32.65 19.19 -7.24
C LEU A 155 31.44 19.19 -8.17
N GLY A 156 31.53 19.87 -9.32
CA GLY A 156 30.45 19.99 -10.29
C GLY A 156 30.01 18.63 -10.86
N LEU A 157 30.93 17.70 -11.08
CA LEU A 157 30.61 16.36 -11.61
C LEU A 157 30.05 15.41 -10.57
N THR A 158 30.55 15.49 -9.33
CA THR A 158 30.27 14.48 -8.32
C THR A 158 29.12 14.86 -7.41
N ALA A 159 28.99 16.15 -7.04
CA ALA A 159 27.99 16.58 -6.07
C ALA A 159 26.55 16.40 -6.56
N PRO A 160 26.16 16.82 -7.79
CA PRO A 160 24.78 16.68 -8.25
C PRO A 160 24.26 15.23 -8.30
N PRO A 161 24.95 14.25 -8.93
CA PRO A 161 24.45 12.87 -9.00
C PRO A 161 24.39 12.19 -7.63
N VAL A 162 25.36 12.47 -6.75
CA VAL A 162 25.36 11.94 -5.38
C VAL A 162 24.20 12.51 -4.57
N LEU A 163 23.98 13.83 -4.62
CA LEU A 163 22.87 14.49 -3.91
C LEU A 163 21.52 13.99 -4.42
N LEU A 164 21.34 13.90 -5.74
CA LEU A 164 20.12 13.37 -6.34
C LEU A 164 19.89 11.90 -5.99
N GLY A 165 20.93 11.07 -6.03
CA GLY A 165 20.84 9.66 -5.64
C GLY A 165 20.43 9.50 -4.18
N LEU A 166 21.06 10.25 -3.28
CA LEU A 166 20.72 10.26 -1.85
C LEU A 166 19.30 10.77 -1.60
N TYR A 167 18.86 11.82 -2.31
CA TYR A 167 17.51 12.35 -2.21
C TYR A 167 16.47 11.31 -2.67
N VAL A 168 16.69 10.67 -3.82
CA VAL A 168 15.79 9.62 -4.35
C VAL A 168 15.76 8.42 -3.40
N GLY A 169 16.91 8.00 -2.87
CA GLY A 169 17.00 6.92 -1.89
C GLY A 169 16.26 7.25 -0.59
N ALA A 170 16.43 8.46 -0.06
CA ALA A 170 15.73 8.93 1.13
C ALA A 170 14.21 9.03 0.91
N ARG A 171 13.79 9.55 -0.26
CA ARG A 171 12.38 9.66 -0.64
C ARG A 171 11.72 8.28 -0.75
N ARG A 172 12.40 7.28 -1.33
CA ARG A 172 11.89 5.90 -1.41
C ARG A 172 11.65 5.30 -0.03
N ARG A 173 12.64 5.38 0.86
CA ARG A 173 12.52 4.90 2.25
C ARG A 173 11.38 5.59 3.01
N LEU A 174 11.21 6.89 2.80
CA LEU A 174 10.10 7.63 3.40
C LEU A 174 8.75 7.10 2.87
N MET A 175 8.61 6.92 1.56
CA MET A 175 7.36 6.41 0.98
C MET A 175 7.06 4.97 1.38
N GLU A 176 8.07 4.11 1.52
CA GLU A 176 7.92 2.77 2.07
C GLU A 176 7.43 2.83 3.51
N SER A 177 8.06 3.66 4.36
CA SER A 177 7.61 3.81 5.76
C SER A 177 6.19 4.38 5.88
N LEU A 178 5.78 5.26 4.96
CA LEU A 178 4.43 5.80 4.93
C LEU A 178 3.41 4.76 4.47
N ARG A 179 3.76 3.90 3.51
CA ARG A 179 2.92 2.78 3.08
C ARG A 179 2.75 1.76 4.20
N GLU A 180 3.83 1.35 4.84
CA GLU A 180 3.76 0.43 5.99
C GLU A 180 2.87 0.97 7.11
N ARG A 181 2.96 2.28 7.38
CA ARG A 181 2.08 2.95 8.34
C ARG A 181 0.62 2.96 7.88
N ALA A 182 0.36 3.29 6.62
CA ALA A 182 -1.00 3.26 6.07
C ALA A 182 -1.60 1.85 6.17
N ASP A 183 -0.86 0.82 5.73
CA ASP A 183 -1.28 -0.58 5.81
C ASP A 183 -1.48 -1.05 7.27
N SER A 184 -0.70 -0.51 8.22
CA SER A 184 -0.91 -0.80 9.65
C SER A 184 -2.18 -0.16 10.21
N LEU A 185 -2.48 1.07 9.80
CA LEU A 185 -3.69 1.80 10.23
C LEU A 185 -4.95 1.17 9.64
N GLU A 186 -4.91 0.75 8.37
CA GLU A 186 -6.03 0.04 7.75
C GLU A 186 -6.35 -1.26 8.48
N ARG A 187 -5.33 -2.03 8.87
CA ARG A 187 -5.51 -3.25 9.69
C ARG A 187 -6.07 -2.94 11.07
N GLU A 188 -5.61 -1.87 11.72
CA GLU A 188 -6.13 -1.47 13.04
C GLU A 188 -7.61 -1.06 12.96
N LEU A 189 -8.00 -0.29 11.94
CA LEU A 189 -9.40 0.08 11.71
C LEU A 189 -10.30 -1.12 11.45
N GLN A 190 -9.83 -2.10 10.67
CA GLN A 190 -10.56 -3.35 10.44
C GLN A 190 -10.80 -4.11 11.75
N LEU A 191 -9.77 -4.27 12.58
CA LEU A 191 -9.89 -4.93 13.89
C LEU A 191 -10.81 -4.17 14.85
N LEU A 192 -10.82 -2.84 14.80
CA LEU A 192 -11.73 -2.03 15.61
C LEU A 192 -13.19 -2.17 15.13
N ALA A 193 -13.42 -2.26 13.83
CA ALA A 193 -14.74 -2.49 13.26
C ALA A 193 -15.28 -3.88 13.66
N GLU A 194 -14.48 -4.93 13.49
CA GLU A 194 -14.82 -6.29 13.91
C GLU A 194 -15.17 -6.36 15.41
N ARG A 195 -14.35 -5.74 16.28
CA ARG A 195 -14.63 -5.67 17.72
C ARG A 195 -15.89 -4.88 18.05
N ALA A 196 -16.23 -3.86 17.27
CA ALA A 196 -17.45 -3.10 17.48
C ALA A 196 -18.69 -3.93 17.13
N GLU A 197 -18.63 -4.73 16.05
CA GLU A 197 -19.66 -5.68 15.67
C GLU A 197 -19.86 -6.77 16.74
N GLU A 198 -18.77 -7.41 17.18
CA GLU A 198 -18.82 -8.41 18.25
C GLU A 198 -19.44 -7.87 19.55
N ARG A 199 -19.08 -6.63 19.95
CA ARG A 199 -19.68 -5.99 21.13
C ARG A 199 -21.16 -5.70 20.94
N ALA A 200 -21.58 -5.29 19.75
CA ALA A 200 -22.98 -5.04 19.44
C ALA A 200 -23.80 -6.33 19.49
N GLU A 201 -23.27 -7.43 18.96
CA GLU A 201 -23.89 -8.76 19.05
C GLU A 201 -23.96 -9.26 20.49
N TRP A 202 -22.89 -9.10 21.25
CA TRP A 202 -22.86 -9.45 22.67
C TRP A 202 -23.92 -8.68 23.46
N ALA A 203 -24.00 -7.36 23.27
CA ALA A 203 -25.00 -6.52 23.94
C ALA A 203 -26.43 -6.93 23.58
N ARG A 204 -26.71 -7.25 22.31
CA ARG A 204 -28.02 -7.76 21.86
C ARG A 204 -28.38 -9.10 22.51
N ASN A 205 -27.42 -10.01 22.62
CA ASN A 205 -27.64 -11.32 23.24
C ASN A 205 -27.85 -11.22 24.76
N GLU A 206 -27.10 -10.35 25.44
CA GLU A 206 -27.31 -10.11 26.87
C GLU A 206 -28.70 -9.50 27.11
N GLU A 207 -29.11 -8.54 26.30
CA GLU A 207 -30.44 -7.94 26.37
C GLU A 207 -31.55 -8.97 26.16
N ARG A 208 -31.45 -9.82 25.13
CA ARG A 208 -32.40 -10.93 24.90
C ARG A 208 -32.47 -11.89 26.09
N THR A 209 -31.33 -12.19 26.70
CA THR A 209 -31.28 -13.08 27.87
C THR A 209 -31.91 -12.40 29.10
N ARG A 210 -31.66 -11.10 29.31
CA ARG A 210 -32.32 -10.33 30.36
C ARG A 210 -33.83 -10.33 30.19
N ILE A 211 -34.32 -10.02 29.00
CA ILE A 211 -35.75 -10.03 28.69
C ILE A 211 -36.35 -11.42 28.94
N ALA A 212 -35.68 -12.50 28.51
CA ALA A 212 -36.17 -13.86 28.76
C ALA A 212 -36.31 -14.19 30.26
N ARG A 213 -35.36 -13.73 31.10
CA ARG A 213 -35.45 -13.89 32.57
C ARG A 213 -36.60 -13.08 33.15
N GLU A 214 -36.74 -11.80 32.78
CA GLU A 214 -37.85 -10.95 33.23
C GLU A 214 -39.21 -11.53 32.83
N MET A 215 -39.33 -12.05 31.60
CA MET A 215 -40.53 -12.77 31.15
C MET A 215 -40.79 -14.02 32.00
N HIS A 216 -39.75 -14.82 32.27
CA HIS A 216 -39.89 -16.04 33.06
C HIS A 216 -40.37 -15.74 34.47
N ASP A 217 -39.83 -14.71 35.13
CA ASP A 217 -40.19 -14.34 36.49
C ASP A 217 -41.65 -13.87 36.58
N VAL A 218 -42.11 -13.03 35.64
CA VAL A 218 -43.51 -12.56 35.58
C VAL A 218 -44.46 -13.73 35.36
N VAL A 219 -44.13 -14.65 34.45
CA VAL A 219 -44.95 -15.85 34.18
C VAL A 219 -44.97 -16.78 35.39
N ALA A 220 -43.81 -17.11 35.96
CA ALA A 220 -43.69 -18.01 37.10
C ALA A 220 -44.48 -17.49 38.31
N HIS A 221 -44.39 -16.18 38.58
CA HIS A 221 -45.14 -15.54 39.66
C HIS A 221 -46.67 -15.65 39.46
N ARG A 222 -47.16 -15.32 38.26
CA ARG A 222 -48.61 -15.38 37.95
C ARG A 222 -49.15 -16.80 37.98
N VAL A 223 -48.41 -17.75 37.43
CA VAL A 223 -48.79 -19.17 37.47
C VAL A 223 -48.83 -19.66 38.92
N SER A 224 -47.84 -19.29 39.75
CA SER A 224 -47.84 -19.63 41.18
C SER A 224 -49.08 -19.09 41.92
N LEU A 225 -49.45 -17.82 41.70
CA LEU A 225 -50.68 -17.24 42.26
C LEU A 225 -51.94 -17.98 41.78
N MET A 226 -52.05 -18.30 40.49
CA MET A 226 -53.19 -19.06 39.96
C MET A 226 -53.30 -20.46 40.60
N VAL A 227 -52.17 -21.15 40.82
CA VAL A 227 -52.13 -22.45 41.50
C VAL A 227 -52.61 -22.34 42.94
N VAL A 228 -52.16 -21.31 43.68
CA VAL A 228 -52.60 -21.06 45.07
C VAL A 228 -54.11 -20.78 45.13
N HIS A 229 -54.63 -19.94 44.24
CA HIS A 229 -56.07 -19.63 44.18
C HIS A 229 -56.92 -20.84 43.75
N ALA A 230 -56.42 -21.67 42.83
CA ALA A 230 -57.08 -22.92 42.44
C ALA A 230 -57.11 -23.95 43.59
N ALA A 231 -56.05 -24.04 44.38
CA ALA A 231 -56.05 -24.89 45.59
C ALA A 231 -57.05 -24.39 46.64
N ALA A 232 -57.12 -23.06 46.86
CA ALA A 232 -58.11 -22.45 47.74
C ALA A 232 -59.56 -22.68 47.27
N LEU A 233 -59.79 -22.67 45.95
CA LEU A 233 -61.07 -23.01 45.35
C LEU A 233 -61.51 -24.44 45.73
N GLN A 234 -60.63 -25.43 45.56
CA GLN A 234 -60.93 -26.83 45.89
C GLN A 234 -61.28 -27.01 47.37
N ALA A 235 -60.61 -26.28 48.27
CA ALA A 235 -60.88 -26.35 49.70
C ALA A 235 -62.25 -25.75 50.11
N VAL A 236 -62.69 -24.68 49.42
CA VAL A 236 -63.93 -23.96 49.76
C VAL A 236 -65.16 -24.49 49.01
N ALA A 237 -64.97 -25.17 47.87
CA ALA A 237 -66.03 -25.65 46.99
C ALA A 237 -67.13 -26.48 47.67
N ARG A 238 -66.80 -27.26 48.71
CA ARG A 238 -67.79 -28.06 49.46
C ARG A 238 -68.49 -27.32 50.59
N LYS A 239 -67.90 -26.22 51.10
CA LYS A 239 -68.42 -25.47 52.25
C LYS A 239 -69.23 -24.24 51.84
N ASP A 240 -68.81 -23.55 50.79
CA ASP A 240 -69.42 -22.29 50.35
C ASP A 240 -69.33 -22.19 48.81
N PRO A 241 -70.33 -22.73 48.09
CA PRO A 241 -70.30 -22.82 46.64
C PRO A 241 -70.32 -21.44 45.95
N GLU A 242 -70.95 -20.43 46.56
CA GLU A 242 -70.90 -19.06 46.01
C GLU A 242 -69.49 -18.46 46.08
N LYS A 243 -68.77 -18.66 47.19
CA LYS A 243 -67.35 -18.24 47.27
C LYS A 243 -66.48 -18.99 46.27
N ALA A 244 -66.76 -20.26 46.01
CA ALA A 244 -66.05 -21.02 44.98
C ALA A 244 -66.28 -20.41 43.59
N VAL A 245 -67.52 -20.11 43.21
CA VAL A 245 -67.79 -19.45 41.91
C VAL A 245 -67.03 -18.12 41.76
N ARG A 246 -66.98 -17.29 42.82
CA ARG A 246 -66.23 -16.03 42.80
C ARG A 246 -64.71 -16.23 42.66
N ASN A 247 -64.13 -17.20 43.37
CA ASN A 247 -62.70 -17.51 43.25
C ASN A 247 -62.36 -18.11 41.87
N ALA A 248 -63.27 -18.88 41.24
CA ALA A 248 -63.08 -19.40 39.89
C ALA A 248 -63.07 -18.27 38.84
N ALA A 249 -63.94 -17.27 39.00
CA ALA A 249 -63.94 -16.07 38.17
C ALA A 249 -62.61 -15.31 38.30
N LEU A 250 -62.11 -15.10 39.52
CA LEU A 250 -60.81 -14.48 39.79
C LEU A 250 -59.64 -15.21 39.09
N VAL A 251 -59.60 -16.55 39.13
CA VAL A 251 -58.57 -17.33 38.41
C VAL A 251 -58.69 -17.14 36.90
N GLY A 252 -59.91 -17.10 36.36
CA GLY A 252 -60.15 -16.83 34.94
C GLY A 252 -59.70 -15.44 34.50
N ASP A 253 -59.93 -14.43 35.33
CA ASP A 253 -59.52 -13.04 35.08
C ASP A 253 -57.99 -12.89 35.15
N MET A 254 -57.36 -13.48 36.17
CA MET A 254 -55.89 -13.52 36.28
C MET A 254 -55.24 -14.20 35.07
N GLY A 255 -55.83 -15.30 34.57
CA GLY A 255 -55.35 -15.99 33.37
C GLY A 255 -55.47 -15.15 32.10
N ARG A 256 -56.58 -14.43 31.91
CA ARG A 256 -56.76 -13.50 30.77
C ARG A 256 -55.77 -12.34 30.84
N GLN A 257 -55.59 -11.75 32.03
CA GLN A 257 -54.66 -10.65 32.24
C GLN A 257 -53.20 -11.09 32.00
N ALA A 258 -52.81 -12.29 32.45
CA ALA A 258 -51.50 -12.88 32.15
C ALA A 258 -51.26 -13.07 30.65
N LEU A 259 -52.25 -13.56 29.90
CA LEU A 259 -52.13 -13.74 28.45
C LEU A 259 -52.07 -12.40 27.69
N THR A 260 -52.79 -11.37 28.15
CA THR A 260 -52.74 -10.03 27.54
C THR A 260 -51.35 -9.42 27.70
N GLU A 261 -50.80 -9.42 28.91
CA GLU A 261 -49.47 -8.84 29.16
C GLU A 261 -48.35 -9.61 28.45
N LEU A 262 -48.45 -10.94 28.35
CA LEU A 262 -47.52 -11.73 27.55
C LEU A 262 -47.57 -11.37 26.05
N ARG A 263 -48.77 -11.14 25.51
CA ARG A 263 -48.93 -10.72 24.10
C ARG A 263 -48.36 -9.33 23.87
N GLU A 264 -48.53 -8.42 24.83
CA GLU A 264 -48.01 -7.06 24.76
C GLU A 264 -46.47 -7.06 24.79
N MET A 265 -45.86 -7.80 25.73
CA MET A 265 -44.41 -7.95 25.82
C MET A 265 -43.79 -8.65 24.58
N LEU A 266 -44.45 -9.69 24.04
CA LEU A 266 -44.02 -10.33 22.79
C LEU A 266 -44.23 -9.44 21.56
N GLY A 267 -45.23 -8.56 21.57
CA GLY A 267 -45.48 -7.57 20.53
C GLY A 267 -44.33 -6.57 20.40
N VAL A 268 -43.82 -6.08 21.54
CA VAL A 268 -42.67 -5.15 21.59
C VAL A 268 -41.38 -5.80 21.07
N LEU A 269 -41.12 -7.06 21.42
CA LEU A 269 -39.98 -7.82 20.92
C LEU A 269 -40.01 -8.02 19.39
N ARG A 270 -41.20 -8.28 18.82
CA ARG A 270 -41.37 -8.54 17.38
C ARG A 270 -41.28 -7.27 16.53
N ALA A 271 -41.65 -6.12 17.09
CA ALA A 271 -41.44 -4.82 16.45
C ALA A 271 -39.95 -4.44 16.41
N GLY A 272 -39.18 -4.77 17.46
CA GLY A 272 -37.73 -4.51 17.53
C GLY A 272 -36.90 -5.32 16.52
N ASP A 273 -37.24 -6.60 16.30
CA ASP A 273 -36.57 -7.45 15.28
C ASP A 273 -36.97 -7.09 13.83
N GLY A 274 -38.07 -6.34 13.64
CA GLY A 274 -38.58 -5.94 12.32
C GLY A 274 -37.80 -4.79 11.66
N VAL A 275 -37.07 -3.98 12.44
CA VAL A 275 -36.31 -2.82 11.93
C VAL A 275 -35.04 -3.24 11.17
N GLY A 276 -34.62 -4.51 11.27
CA GLY A 276 -33.50 -5.08 10.51
C GLY A 276 -33.85 -5.78 9.19
N ARG A 277 -35.14 -5.93 8.84
CA ARG A 277 -35.59 -6.58 7.59
C ARG A 277 -36.59 -5.73 6.77
N GLY A 278 -36.71 -4.44 7.09
CA GLY A 278 -37.69 -3.53 6.50
C GLY A 278 -37.17 -2.66 5.36
N VAL A 279 -36.24 -3.10 4.51
CA VAL A 279 -36.00 -2.51 3.17
C VAL A 279 -35.64 -3.62 2.17
N ALA A 280 -36.51 -4.63 2.07
CA ALA A 280 -36.62 -5.42 0.86
C ALA A 280 -38.08 -5.33 0.41
N SER A 281 -38.44 -4.17 -0.12
CA SER A 281 -39.60 -4.01 -1.00
C SER A 281 -39.38 -4.97 -2.16
N GLY A 282 -39.91 -6.19 -2.04
CA GLY A 282 -39.75 -7.24 -3.03
C GLY A 282 -40.37 -6.85 -4.38
N PRO A 283 -39.99 -7.55 -5.47
CA PRO A 283 -40.33 -7.26 -6.87
C PRO A 283 -41.82 -7.38 -7.25
N LEU A 284 -42.74 -7.29 -6.28
CA LEU A 284 -44.18 -7.24 -6.49
C LEU A 284 -44.72 -5.80 -6.64
N ALA A 285 -44.08 -4.80 -6.02
CA ALA A 285 -44.49 -3.41 -6.21
C ALA A 285 -44.20 -2.91 -7.64
N ALA A 286 -43.05 -3.29 -8.20
CA ALA A 286 -42.69 -3.01 -9.59
C ALA A 286 -43.60 -3.73 -10.62
N ALA A 287 -44.12 -4.91 -10.27
CA ALA A 287 -45.06 -5.64 -11.12
C ALA A 287 -46.46 -4.97 -11.15
N GLY A 288 -46.88 -4.34 -10.04
CA GLY A 288 -48.13 -3.58 -9.96
C GLY A 288 -48.09 -2.32 -10.83
N GLU A 289 -46.99 -1.56 -10.80
CA GLU A 289 -46.83 -0.35 -11.61
C GLU A 289 -46.74 -0.67 -13.12
N ALA A 290 -46.07 -1.76 -13.49
CA ALA A 290 -45.99 -2.22 -14.88
C ALA A 290 -47.35 -2.69 -15.43
N ALA A 291 -48.18 -3.33 -14.60
CA ALA A 291 -49.52 -3.76 -14.99
C ALA A 291 -50.49 -2.58 -15.19
N VAL A 292 -50.40 -1.55 -14.35
CA VAL A 292 -51.21 -0.33 -14.49
C VAL A 292 -50.79 0.47 -15.73
N ALA A 293 -49.48 0.55 -16.01
CA ALA A 293 -48.96 1.21 -17.21
C ALA A 293 -49.27 0.45 -18.51
N ALA A 294 -49.48 -0.88 -18.46
CA ALA A 294 -49.94 -1.66 -19.59
C ALA A 294 -51.45 -1.50 -19.84
N ALA A 295 -52.25 -1.42 -18.77
CA ALA A 295 -53.69 -1.20 -18.86
C ALA A 295 -54.03 0.20 -19.43
N SER A 296 -53.26 1.24 -19.07
CA SER A 296 -53.50 2.59 -19.60
C SER A 296 -53.18 2.72 -21.08
N ARG A 297 -52.22 1.96 -21.62
CA ARG A 297 -51.87 1.99 -23.06
C ARG A 297 -52.88 1.29 -23.96
N VAL A 298 -53.64 0.33 -23.41
CA VAL A 298 -54.72 -0.34 -24.15
C VAL A 298 -55.96 0.55 -24.21
N ALA A 299 -56.20 1.38 -23.19
CA ALA A 299 -57.32 2.32 -23.16
C ALA A 299 -57.14 3.55 -24.06
N GLU A 300 -55.91 3.86 -24.52
CA GLU A 300 -55.63 4.96 -25.46
C GLU A 300 -55.56 4.50 -26.93
N ALA A 301 -55.75 3.20 -27.19
CA ALA A 301 -55.66 2.59 -28.53
C ALA A 301 -57.01 2.15 -29.13
N GLU A 302 -58.12 2.42 -28.44
CA GLU A 302 -59.50 2.39 -28.99
C GLU A 302 -60.01 3.81 -29.22
#